data_AF-W6QN90-F1
#
_entry.id   AF-W6QN90-F1
#
_cell.length_a   1.000
_cell.length_b   1.000
_cell.length_c   1.000
_cell.angle_alpha   90.00
_cell.angle_beta   90.00
_cell.angle_gamma   90.00
#
_symmetry.space_group_name_H-M   'P 1'
#
loop_
_entity.id
_entity.type
_entity.pdbx_description
1 polymer ?
#
loop_
_entity_poly.entity_id
_entity_poly.type
_entity_poly.pdbx_seq_one_letter_code
_entity_poly.pdbx_strand_id
1 'polypeptide(L)'
;MEPLTTMRIQASFDCNICTQGSIKCNPLRHIQSEIQSEPGLRNAVRMAIPLGKNQFDLAVEFATVIQVGEYFTDLSRWRLMSCDPLFTAELGRSYQETAFSALTQMRYQYNMAASLIQVSGDPRLANWFKSEIVRIEGLLEQYR
;
A
#
# COMPACT_ATOMS: atom_id res chain seq x y z
N MET A 1 21.65 8.28 -2.30
CA MET A 1 20.22 8.59 -2.05
C MET A 1 19.62 7.41 -1.30
N GLU A 2 18.94 7.66 -0.19
CA GLU A 2 18.35 6.63 0.66
C GLU A 2 17.12 5.99 -0.02
N PRO A 3 16.95 4.65 0.03
CA PRO A 3 15.80 3.97 -0.58
C PRO A 3 14.50 4.30 0.15
N LEU A 4 13.37 4.22 -0.57
CA LEU A 4 12.05 4.29 0.05
C LEU A 4 11.77 2.97 0.78
N THR A 5 11.17 3.09 1.96
CA THR A 5 10.71 1.97 2.77
C THR A 5 9.25 1.73 2.50
N THR A 6 8.88 0.46 2.44
CA THR A 6 7.48 0.13 2.33
C THR A 6 6.83 -0.04 3.67
N MET A 7 5.74 0.68 3.88
CA MET A 7 4.91 0.56 5.08
C MET A 7 3.51 0.12 4.67
N ARG A 8 2.98 -0.92 5.31
CA ARG A 8 1.57 -1.30 5.13
C ARG A 8 0.77 -0.72 6.25
N ILE A 9 -0.33 -0.06 5.91
CA ILE A 9 -1.22 0.54 6.90
C ILE A 9 -2.66 0.11 6.67
N GLN A 10 -3.46 0.24 7.72
CA GLN A 10 -4.91 0.33 7.63
C GLN A 10 -5.35 1.75 7.97
N ALA A 11 -6.14 2.35 7.08
CA ALA A 11 -6.68 3.69 7.22
C ALA A 11 -8.14 3.74 6.77
N SER A 12 -9.03 4.16 7.67
CA SER A 12 -10.46 4.26 7.42
C SER A 12 -10.79 5.60 6.78
N PHE A 13 -10.54 5.74 5.48
CA PHE A 13 -10.98 6.92 4.75
C PHE A 13 -12.48 6.84 4.48
N ASP A 14 -13.20 7.95 4.70
CA ASP A 14 -14.61 8.12 4.31
C ASP A 14 -14.84 8.07 2.78
N CYS A 15 -13.78 7.84 2.00
CA CYS A 15 -13.81 7.73 0.56
C CYS A 15 -13.73 6.28 0.09
N ASN A 16 -14.90 5.65 -0.10
CA ASN A 16 -15.04 4.31 -0.67
C ASN A 16 -14.38 4.17 -2.06
N ILE A 17 -14.19 5.27 -2.79
CA ILE A 17 -13.55 5.28 -4.12
C ILE A 17 -12.02 5.10 -3.99
N CYS A 18 -11.42 5.63 -2.91
CA CYS A 18 -9.99 5.49 -2.65
C CYS A 18 -9.62 4.08 -2.21
N THR A 19 -10.51 3.38 -1.51
CA THR A 19 -10.30 1.99 -1.05
C THR A 19 -10.48 0.96 -2.17
N GLN A 20 -11.12 1.36 -3.28
CA GLN A 20 -11.31 0.55 -4.49
C GLN A 20 -10.19 0.73 -5.54
N GLY A 21 -9.26 1.68 -5.34
CA GLY A 21 -8.20 1.96 -6.31
C GLY A 21 -8.67 2.60 -7.60
N SER A 22 -9.77 3.36 -7.55
CA SER A 22 -10.23 4.12 -8.70
C SER A 22 -9.27 5.28 -9.01
N ILE A 23 -8.99 5.50 -10.29
CA ILE A 23 -8.20 6.63 -10.82
C ILE A 23 -8.83 7.99 -10.44
N LYS A 24 -10.12 8.01 -10.08
CA LYS A 24 -10.85 9.23 -9.70
C LYS A 24 -10.53 9.72 -8.28
N CYS A 25 -9.93 8.89 -7.44
CA CYS A 25 -9.50 9.26 -6.08
C CYS A 25 -8.00 9.03 -5.97
N ASN A 26 -7.28 9.94 -5.31
CA ASN A 26 -5.85 9.80 -5.09
C ASN A 26 -5.59 9.50 -3.61
N PRO A 27 -5.41 8.22 -3.21
CA PRO A 27 -5.14 7.84 -1.82
C PRO A 27 -3.98 8.59 -1.19
N LEU A 28 -2.96 8.92 -1.99
CA LEU A 28 -1.80 9.67 -1.52
C LEU A 28 -2.19 11.02 -0.93
N ARG A 29 -3.15 11.73 -1.56
CA ARG A 29 -3.61 13.03 -1.07
C ARG A 29 -4.32 12.93 0.28
N HIS A 30 -5.11 11.88 0.49
CA HIS A 30 -5.79 11.65 1.76
C HIS A 30 -4.78 11.35 2.87
N ILE A 31 -3.84 10.44 2.61
CA ILE A 31 -2.77 10.09 3.56
C ILE A 31 -1.92 11.31 3.91
N GLN A 32 -1.50 12.07 2.89
CA GLN A 32 -0.74 13.30 3.10
C GLN A 32 -1.54 14.34 3.89
N SER A 33 -2.85 14.46 3.65
CA SER A 33 -3.72 15.38 4.39
C SER A 33 -3.90 15.00 5.86
N GLU A 34 -3.85 13.72 6.23
CA GLU A 34 -3.90 13.32 7.64
C GLU A 34 -2.60 13.64 8.37
N ILE A 35 -1.45 13.47 7.72
CA ILE A 35 -0.13 13.71 8.35
C ILE A 35 0.39 15.15 8.17
N GLN A 36 -0.31 16.00 7.41
CA GLN A 36 0.17 17.36 7.06
C GLN A 36 0.30 18.31 8.25
N SER A 37 -0.33 18.01 9.39
CA SER A 37 -0.22 18.81 10.61
C SER A 37 1.20 18.78 11.19
N GLU A 38 1.99 17.75 10.85
CA GLU A 38 3.39 17.62 11.23
C GLU A 38 4.31 18.19 10.12
N PRO A 39 5.01 19.31 10.36
CA PRO A 39 5.81 19.99 9.33
C PRO A 39 6.87 19.09 8.67
N GLY A 40 7.37 18.07 9.39
CA GLY A 40 8.34 17.10 8.89
C GLY A 40 7.77 16.03 7.96
N LEU A 41 6.44 15.87 7.88
CA LEU A 41 5.81 14.74 7.17
C LEU A 41 5.18 15.09 5.83
N ARG A 42 5.19 16.38 5.44
CA ARG A 42 4.52 16.87 4.22
C ARG A 42 4.89 16.12 2.94
N ASN A 43 6.09 15.54 2.88
CA ASN A 43 6.58 14.74 1.76
C ASN A 43 7.14 13.38 2.20
N ALA A 44 6.77 12.90 3.39
CA ALA A 44 7.21 11.63 3.93
C ALA A 44 6.71 10.44 3.09
N VAL A 45 5.48 10.54 2.58
CA VAL A 45 4.87 9.51 1.73
C VAL A 45 4.93 9.95 0.28
N ARG A 46 5.56 9.13 -0.56
CA ARG A 46 5.76 9.36 -2.00
C ARG A 46 4.70 8.70 -2.87
N MET A 47 4.10 7.63 -2.38
CA MET A 47 3.08 6.87 -3.08
C MET A 47 2.20 6.13 -2.08
N ALA A 48 0.93 5.95 -2.44
CA ALA A 48 0.00 5.11 -1.72
C ALA A 48 -0.77 4.23 -2.70
N ILE A 49 -0.66 2.92 -2.54
CA ILE A 49 -1.32 1.92 -3.37
C ILE A 49 -2.43 1.27 -2.54
N PRO A 50 -3.70 1.42 -2.92
CA PRO A 50 -4.80 0.75 -2.22
C PRO A 50 -4.76 -0.75 -2.49
N LEU A 51 -4.94 -1.55 -1.45
CA LEU A 51 -4.96 -3.01 -1.55
C LEU A 51 -6.37 -3.59 -1.39
N GLY A 52 -7.34 -2.76 -1.00
CA GLY A 52 -8.69 -3.17 -0.61
C GLY A 52 -8.86 -3.20 0.91
N LYS A 53 -10.12 -3.26 1.37
CA LYS A 53 -10.49 -3.33 2.81
C LYS A 53 -9.75 -2.30 3.69
N ASN A 54 -9.68 -1.05 3.23
CA ASN A 54 -9.01 0.06 3.93
C ASN A 54 -7.50 -0.12 4.15
N GLN A 55 -6.85 -1.03 3.44
CA GLN A 55 -5.40 -1.24 3.51
C GLN A 55 -4.67 -0.58 2.35
N PHE A 56 -3.47 -0.09 2.65
CA PHE A 56 -2.61 0.61 1.70
C PHE A 56 -1.16 0.19 1.88
N ASP A 57 -0.44 0.03 0.77
CA ASP A 57 1.02 0.03 0.77
C ASP A 57 1.52 1.44 0.46
N LEU A 58 2.39 1.96 1.34
CA LEU A 58 2.98 3.28 1.25
C LEU A 58 4.45 3.18 0.86
N ALA A 59 4.90 4.05 -0.04
CA ALA A 59 6.31 4.32 -0.23
C ALA A 59 6.72 5.50 0.66
N VAL A 60 7.49 5.23 1.71
CA VAL A 60 7.78 6.19 2.80
C VAL A 60 9.29 6.49 2.86
N GLU A 61 9.66 7.73 3.16
CA GLU A 61 11.04 8.09 3.48
C GLU A 61 11.47 7.39 4.78
N PHE A 62 12.58 6.66 4.77
CA PHE A 62 13.01 5.79 5.88
C PHE A 62 13.03 6.52 7.24
N ALA A 63 13.58 7.74 7.28
CA ALA A 63 13.68 8.57 8.49
C ALA A 63 12.33 9.00 9.10
N THR A 64 11.22 8.77 8.40
CA THR A 64 9.87 9.20 8.79
C THR A 64 8.92 8.04 9.10
N VAL A 65 9.37 6.78 8.95
CA VAL A 65 8.50 5.60 9.08
C VAL A 65 7.83 5.54 10.45
N ILE A 66 8.57 5.83 11.53
CA ILE A 66 8.04 5.79 12.89
C ILE A 66 6.93 6.83 13.05
N GLN A 67 7.19 8.07 12.65
CA GLN A 67 6.25 9.17 12.77
C GLN A 67 5.02 8.99 11.90
N VAL A 68 5.18 8.48 10.67
CA VAL A 68 4.03 8.13 9.80
C VAL A 68 3.19 7.03 10.46
N GLY A 69 3.82 6.08 11.15
CA GLY A 69 3.14 5.02 11.89
C GLY A 69 2.34 5.46 13.11
N GLU A 70 2.50 6.69 13.60
CA GLU A 70 1.69 7.23 14.69
C GLU A 70 0.28 7.64 14.25
N TYR A 71 0.08 7.86 12.94
CA TYR A 71 -1.20 8.32 12.37
C TYR A 71 -2.09 7.18 11.89
N PHE A 72 -1.52 6.01 11.63
CA PHE A 72 -2.23 4.89 11.01
C PHE A 72 -2.02 3.60 11.78
N THR A 73 -2.92 2.64 11.59
CA THR A 73 -2.67 1.29 12.11
C THR A 73 -1.61 0.62 11.26
N ASP A 74 -0.39 0.48 11.78
CA ASP A 74 0.73 -0.18 11.09
C ASP A 74 0.52 -1.71 11.02
N LEU A 75 0.43 -2.22 9.80
CA LEU A 75 0.31 -3.64 9.49
C LEU A 75 1.61 -4.20 8.86
N SER A 76 2.70 -3.45 8.84
CA SER A 76 3.93 -3.82 8.14
C SER A 76 4.50 -5.16 8.61
N ARG A 77 4.31 -5.48 9.90
CA ARG A 77 4.73 -6.77 10.48
C ARG A 77 3.96 -7.98 9.95
N TRP A 78 2.75 -7.78 9.43
CA TRP A 78 1.90 -8.85 8.89
C TRP A 78 1.96 -8.94 7.37
N ARG A 79 2.68 -8.01 6.74
CA ARG A 79 2.72 -7.82 5.30
C ARG A 79 3.16 -9.10 4.58
N LEU A 80 2.25 -9.66 3.81
CA LEU A 80 2.40 -10.87 2.98
C LEU A 80 2.72 -12.15 3.77
N MET A 81 2.37 -12.18 5.05
CA MET A 81 2.43 -13.39 5.87
C MET A 81 1.08 -14.11 5.88
N SER A 82 1.04 -15.36 6.38
CA SER A 82 -0.23 -16.11 6.51
C SER A 82 -1.26 -15.42 7.42
N CYS A 83 -0.81 -14.58 8.36
CA CYS A 83 -1.64 -13.77 9.23
C CYS A 83 -1.94 -12.37 8.66
N ASP A 84 -1.61 -12.10 7.39
CA ASP A 84 -1.88 -10.81 6.78
C ASP A 84 -3.41 -10.53 6.80
N PRO A 85 -3.85 -9.38 7.35
CA PRO A 85 -5.26 -9.04 7.42
C PRO A 85 -5.98 -9.03 6.06
N LEU A 86 -5.26 -8.81 4.95
CA LEU A 86 -5.82 -8.92 3.61
C LEU A 86 -6.14 -10.36 3.22
N PHE A 87 -5.36 -11.33 3.72
CA PHE A 87 -5.54 -12.76 3.49
C PHE A 87 -6.53 -13.38 4.48
N THR A 88 -6.66 -12.81 5.67
CA THR A 88 -7.64 -13.26 6.64
C THR A 88 -9.03 -12.75 6.24
N ALA A 89 -9.91 -13.66 5.87
CA ALA A 89 -11.34 -13.42 5.73
C ALA A 89 -11.98 -13.26 7.12
N GLU A 90 -11.63 -12.23 7.89
CA GLU A 90 -12.20 -12.08 9.22
C GLU A 90 -13.65 -11.58 9.17
N LEU A 91 -14.54 -12.51 9.56
CA LEU A 91 -15.88 -12.36 10.12
C LEU A 91 -17.01 -11.98 9.16
N GLY A 92 -17.51 -12.97 8.41
CA GLY A 92 -18.97 -13.09 8.23
C GLY A 92 -19.56 -13.33 6.83
N ARG A 93 -18.85 -13.82 5.80
CA ARG A 93 -19.50 -14.27 4.54
C ARG A 93 -18.83 -15.46 3.85
N SER A 94 -19.62 -16.09 3.00
CA SER A 94 -19.57 -17.44 2.38
C SER A 94 -18.48 -17.71 1.32
N TYR A 95 -17.43 -16.91 1.21
CA TYR A 95 -16.33 -17.17 0.29
C TYR A 95 -14.99 -16.93 0.98
N GLN A 96 -14.15 -17.97 1.06
CA GLN A 96 -12.75 -17.83 1.45
C GLN A 96 -12.03 -17.09 0.32
N GLU A 97 -11.73 -15.81 0.53
CA GLU A 97 -10.71 -15.14 -0.27
C GLU A 97 -9.38 -15.87 0.01
N THR A 98 -8.84 -16.54 -1.00
CA THR A 98 -7.57 -17.27 -0.87
C THR A 98 -6.40 -16.27 -0.90
N ALA A 99 -5.26 -16.64 -0.32
CA ALA A 99 -4.03 -15.85 -0.44
C ALA A 99 -3.71 -15.54 -1.92
N PHE A 100 -3.95 -16.50 -2.82
CA PHE A 100 -3.80 -16.31 -4.27
C PHE A 100 -4.73 -15.21 -4.83
N SER A 101 -6.01 -15.22 -4.46
CA SER A 101 -6.99 -14.21 -4.88
C SER A 101 -6.60 -12.81 -4.39
N ALA A 102 -6.21 -12.69 -3.12
CA ALA A 102 -5.79 -11.43 -2.54
C ALA A 102 -4.48 -10.90 -3.17
N LEU A 103 -3.49 -11.77 -3.40
CA LEU A 103 -2.26 -11.40 -4.12
C LEU A 103 -2.54 -10.98 -5.57
N THR A 104 -3.49 -11.62 -6.24
CA THR A 104 -3.92 -11.25 -7.59
C THR A 104 -4.53 -9.84 -7.59
N GLN A 105 -5.36 -9.54 -6.59
CA GLN A 105 -5.93 -8.21 -6.39
C GLN A 105 -4.85 -7.16 -6.08
N MET A 106 -3.87 -7.47 -5.23
CA MET A 106 -2.73 -6.58 -4.98
C MET A 106 -1.96 -6.30 -6.29
N ARG A 107 -1.63 -7.34 -7.07
CA ARG A 107 -0.95 -7.19 -8.37
C ARG A 107 -1.73 -6.28 -9.31
N TYR A 108 -3.05 -6.44 -9.38
CA TYR A 108 -3.91 -5.56 -10.19
C TYR A 108 -3.77 -4.09 -9.76
N GLN A 109 -3.79 -3.80 -8.46
CA GLN A 109 -3.66 -2.43 -7.95
C GLN A 109 -2.28 -1.82 -8.22
N TYR A 110 -1.21 -2.62 -8.09
CA TYR A 110 0.13 -2.21 -8.51
C TYR A 110 0.17 -1.90 -10.02
N ASN A 111 -0.41 -2.75 -10.86
CA ASN A 111 -0.48 -2.49 -12.30
C ASN A 111 -1.23 -1.19 -12.63
N MET A 112 -2.32 -0.90 -11.91
CA MET A 112 -3.04 0.36 -12.07
C MET A 112 -2.20 1.59 -11.72
N ALA A 113 -1.29 1.46 -10.75
CA ALA A 113 -0.38 2.51 -10.33
C ALA A 113 0.83 2.72 -11.27
N ALA A 114 1.11 1.79 -12.19
CA ALA A 114 2.33 1.79 -13.00
C ALA A 114 2.53 3.06 -13.83
N SER A 115 1.46 3.63 -14.40
CA SER A 115 1.53 4.87 -15.18
C SER A 115 1.95 6.07 -14.33
N LEU A 116 1.49 6.14 -13.06
CA LEU A 116 1.88 7.19 -12.12
C LEU A 116 3.36 7.11 -11.77
N ILE A 117 3.90 5.90 -11.64
CA ILE A 117 5.32 5.67 -11.40
C ILE A 117 6.17 6.18 -12.58
N GLN A 118 5.76 5.86 -13.81
CA GLN A 118 6.48 6.30 -15.02
C GLN A 118 6.54 7.82 -15.14
N VAL A 119 5.44 8.52 -14.82
CA VAL A 119 5.36 9.98 -14.92
C VAL A 119 6.02 10.70 -13.74
N SER A 120 6.24 10.01 -12.61
CA SER A 120 6.81 10.63 -11.40
C SER A 120 8.23 11.17 -11.56
N GLY A 121 9.03 10.58 -12.46
CA GLY A 121 10.45 10.91 -12.63
C GLY A 121 11.34 10.60 -11.41
N ASP A 122 10.81 9.98 -10.34
CA ASP A 122 11.58 9.63 -9.14
C ASP A 122 12.16 8.21 -9.29
N PRO A 123 13.50 8.07 -9.47
CA PRO A 123 14.13 6.76 -9.62
C PRO A 123 14.03 5.89 -8.37
N ARG A 124 13.91 6.49 -7.18
CA ARG A 124 13.74 5.72 -5.94
C ARG A 124 12.35 5.09 -5.89
N LEU A 125 11.34 5.85 -6.29
CA LEU A 125 9.97 5.36 -6.37
C LEU A 125 9.84 4.25 -7.42
N ALA A 126 10.48 4.40 -8.58
CA ALA A 126 10.54 3.36 -9.61
C ALA A 126 11.21 2.06 -9.10
N ASN A 127 12.33 2.18 -8.40
CA ASN A 127 13.03 1.04 -7.81
C ASN A 127 12.20 0.35 -6.74
N TRP A 128 11.62 1.12 -5.81
CA TRP A 128 10.70 0.63 -4.79
C TRP A 128 9.54 -0.16 -5.42
N PHE A 129 8.88 0.42 -6.42
CA PHE A 129 7.75 -0.19 -7.11
C PHE A 129 8.14 -1.51 -7.79
N LYS A 130 9.30 -1.56 -8.45
CA LYS A 130 9.83 -2.77 -9.06
C LYS A 130 10.09 -3.88 -8.03
N SER A 131 10.73 -3.53 -6.90
CA SER A 131 10.99 -4.48 -5.82
C SER A 131 9.70 -5.06 -5.25
N GLU A 132 8.66 -4.23 -5.12
CA GLU A 132 7.36 -4.67 -4.64
C GLU A 132 6.63 -5.59 -5.62
N ILE A 133 6.65 -5.29 -6.92
CA ILE A 133 6.10 -6.19 -7.94
C ILE A 133 6.81 -7.54 -7.92
N VAL A 134 8.15 -7.57 -7.92
CA VAL A 134 8.92 -8.83 -7.89
C VAL A 134 8.54 -9.67 -6.67
N ARG A 135 8.35 -9.02 -5.51
CA ARG A 135 7.92 -9.70 -4.29
C ARG A 135 6.52 -10.29 -4.41
N ILE A 136 5.57 -9.54 -4.96
CA ILE A 136 4.20 -10.02 -5.19
C ILE A 136 4.19 -11.18 -6.19
N GLU A 137 4.94 -11.09 -7.28
CA GLU A 137 5.03 -12.15 -8.31
C GLU A 137 5.65 -13.42 -7.74
N GLY A 138 6.74 -13.31 -6.98
CA GLY A 138 7.36 -14.47 -6.32
C GLY A 138 6.43 -15.18 -5.33
N LEU A 139 5.52 -14.45 -4.67
CA LEU A 139 4.51 -15.06 -3.81
C LEU A 139 3.37 -15.68 -4.61
N LEU A 140 2.92 -15.04 -5.70
CA LEU A 140 1.90 -15.62 -6.58
C LEU A 140 2.34 -16.97 -7.14
N GLU A 141 3.64 -17.12 -7.47
CA GLU A 141 4.20 -18.40 -7.91
C GLU A 141 4.16 -19.47 -6.82
N GLN A 142 4.34 -19.09 -5.54
CA GLN A 142 4.29 -20.03 -4.41
C GLN A 142 2.87 -20.51 -4.08
N TYR A 143 1.86 -19.66 -4.31
CA TYR A 143 0.45 -19.96 -4.02
C TYR A 143 -0.35 -20.50 -5.22
N ARG A 144 0.30 -20.68 -6.37
CA ARG A 144 -0.31 -21.21 -7.60
C ARG A 144 -0.44 -22.73 -7.56
#